data_AF-A0A1G3VVC1-F1
#
_entry.id   AF-A0A1G3VVC1-F1
#
_cell.length_a   1.000
_cell.length_b   1.000
_cell.length_c   1.000
_cell.angle_alpha   90.00
_cell.angle_beta   90.00
_cell.angle_gamma   90.00
#
_symmetry.space_group_name_H-M   'P 1'
#
loop_
_entity.id
_entity.type
_entity.pdbx_description
1 polymer ?
#
loop_
_entity_poly.entity_id
_entity_poly.type
_entity_poly.pdbx_seq_one_letter_code
_entity_poly.pdbx_strand_id
1 'polypeptide(L)'
;MTTIYISFPEGITISLFSILIVFLILFFISIVIESLKHIQLKEKKPVIVQDIKKKITIEDIKDEDMMVAALIASIDYQQVTKGDVQVVSIQEIKPREN
;
A
#
# COMPACT_ATOMS: atom_id res chain seq x y z
N MET A 1 39.63 -48.88 2.10
CA MET A 1 38.50 -48.83 3.05
C MET A 1 38.47 -47.55 3.90
N THR A 2 39.49 -46.68 3.83
CA THR A 2 39.56 -45.39 4.57
C THR A 2 38.92 -44.20 3.84
N THR A 3 38.89 -44.22 2.50
CA THR A 3 38.29 -43.16 1.67
C THR A 3 36.78 -43.03 1.87
N ILE A 4 36.09 -44.16 2.04
CA ILE A 4 34.64 -44.20 2.27
C ILE A 4 34.27 -43.48 3.57
N TYR A 5 35.02 -43.71 4.66
CA TYR A 5 34.78 -43.06 5.95
C TYR A 5 35.00 -41.54 5.94
N ILE A 6 35.81 -41.02 5.02
CA ILE A 6 36.04 -39.58 4.86
C ILE A 6 34.95 -38.95 3.99
N SER A 7 34.42 -39.66 2.98
CA SER A 7 33.38 -39.12 2.09
C SER A 7 31.96 -39.10 2.69
N PHE A 8 31.66 -39.98 3.65
CA PHE A 8 30.33 -40.04 4.28
C PHE A 8 29.98 -38.76 5.08
N PRO A 9 30.84 -38.26 5.99
CA PRO A 9 30.60 -37.02 6.72
C PRO A 9 30.47 -35.80 5.80
N GLU A 10 31.26 -35.75 4.74
CA GLU A 10 31.27 -34.64 3.79
C GLU A 10 29.95 -34.54 3.03
N GLY A 11 29.43 -35.67 2.54
CA GLY A 11 28.10 -35.73 1.92
C GLY A 11 26.96 -35.31 2.86
N ILE A 12 27.04 -35.72 4.14
CA ILE A 12 26.08 -35.32 5.17
C ILE A 12 26.14 -33.81 5.41
N THR A 13 27.34 -33.23 5.51
CA THR A 13 27.50 -31.78 5.70
C THR A 13 26.99 -30.97 4.51
N ILE A 14 27.25 -31.43 3.28
CA ILE A 14 26.78 -30.76 2.07
C ILE A 14 25.25 -30.81 1.96
N SER A 15 24.66 -31.97 2.26
CA SER A 15 23.20 -32.13 2.26
C SER A 15 22.53 -31.25 3.32
N LEU A 16 23.09 -31.21 4.53
CA LEU A 16 22.57 -30.38 5.62
C LEU A 16 22.73 -28.87 5.32
N PHE A 17 23.80 -28.48 4.64
CA PHE A 17 23.97 -27.10 4.20
C PHE A 17 22.99 -26.73 3.09
N SER A 18 22.70 -27.66 2.16
CA SER A 18 21.73 -27.45 1.10
C SER A 18 20.30 -27.31 1.63
N ILE A 19 19.87 -28.08 2.63
CA ILE A 19 18.52 -27.89 3.20
C ILE A 19 18.42 -26.54 3.91
N LEU A 20 19.49 -26.13 4.60
CA LEU A 20 19.56 -24.84 5.29
C LEU A 20 19.45 -23.65 4.32
N ILE A 21 20.16 -23.70 3.17
CA ILE A 21 20.10 -22.63 2.18
C ILE A 21 18.69 -22.48 1.58
N VAL A 22 17.98 -23.59 1.39
CA VAL A 22 16.59 -23.58 0.87
C VAL A 22 15.65 -22.91 1.87
N PHE A 23 15.80 -23.20 3.16
CA PHE A 23 15.05 -22.47 4.20
C PHE A 23 15.36 -20.99 4.21
N LEU A 24 16.63 -20.59 4.06
CA LEU A 24 17.02 -19.18 3.97
C LEU A 24 16.38 -18.50 2.76
N ILE A 25 16.37 -19.15 1.59
CA ILE A 25 15.75 -18.59 0.38
C ILE A 25 14.24 -18.41 0.58
N LEU A 26 13.53 -19.41 1.12
CA LEU A 26 12.10 -19.31 1.41
C LEU A 26 11.78 -18.22 2.44
N PHE A 27 12.62 -18.08 3.47
CA PHE A 27 12.50 -17.03 4.48
C PHE A 27 12.69 -15.64 3.85
N PHE A 28 13.70 -15.49 2.99
CA PHE A 28 13.97 -14.24 2.29
C PHE A 28 12.81 -13.86 1.36
N ILE A 29 12.25 -14.82 0.62
CA ILE A 29 11.07 -14.62 -0.23
C ILE A 29 9.88 -14.17 0.62
N SER A 30 9.63 -14.79 1.77
CA SER A 30 8.55 -14.37 2.68
C SER A 30 8.72 -12.94 3.17
N ILE A 31 9.94 -12.56 3.58
CA ILE A 31 10.27 -11.19 4.00
C ILE A 31 10.02 -10.18 2.88
N VAL A 32 10.45 -10.49 1.65
CA VAL A 32 10.26 -9.60 0.50
C VAL A 32 8.77 -9.41 0.22
N ILE A 33 7.98 -10.49 0.27
CA ILE A 33 6.52 -10.43 0.09
C ILE A 33 5.86 -9.62 1.20
N GLU A 34 6.25 -9.81 2.46
CA GLU A 34 5.70 -9.07 3.60
C GLU A 34 6.07 -7.58 3.54
N SER A 35 7.32 -7.26 3.21
CA SER A 35 7.78 -5.89 3.01
C SER A 35 7.02 -5.19 1.88
N LEU A 36 6.73 -5.90 0.79
CA LEU A 36 5.96 -5.36 -0.32
C LEU A 36 4.46 -5.24 0.01
N LYS A 37 3.91 -6.20 0.76
CA LYS A 37 2.55 -6.14 1.29
C LYS A 37 2.36 -4.95 2.23
N HIS A 38 3.37 -4.59 3.02
CA HIS A 38 3.29 -3.42 3.89
C HIS A 38 3.25 -2.10 3.11
N ILE A 39 3.87 -2.06 1.92
CA ILE A 39 3.78 -0.92 0.98
C ILE A 39 2.39 -0.84 0.31
N GLN A 40 1.73 -1.98 0.07
CA GLN A 40 0.41 -2.06 -0.56
C GLN A 40 -0.77 -1.88 0.43
N LEU A 41 -0.52 -1.92 1.75
CA LEU A 41 -1.56 -1.79 2.78
C LEU A 41 -1.71 -0.35 3.27
N LYS A 42 -2.11 0.53 2.33
CA LYS A 42 -3.00 1.65 2.64
C LYS A 42 -4.39 1.51 2.00
N GLU A 43 -4.74 0.33 1.47
CA GLU A 43 -6.16 0.00 1.28
C GLU A 43 -6.78 -0.38 2.63
N LYS A 44 -7.33 0.65 3.27
CA LYS A 44 -8.26 0.56 4.38
C LYS A 44 -9.38 -0.42 3.99
N LYS A 45 -9.49 -1.53 4.72
CA LYS A 45 -10.66 -2.42 4.72
C LYS A 45 -11.95 -1.58 4.66
N PRO A 46 -12.99 -2.00 3.93
CA PRO A 46 -14.22 -1.24 3.82
C PRO A 46 -14.90 -1.24 5.19
N VAL A 47 -14.78 -0.13 5.92
CA VAL A 47 -15.72 0.18 6.97
C VAL A 47 -17.02 0.47 6.23
N ILE A 48 -17.99 -0.44 6.36
CA ILE A 48 -19.37 -0.23 5.96
C ILE A 48 -19.89 0.92 6.83
N VAL A 49 -19.67 2.16 6.39
CA VAL A 49 -20.49 3.30 6.79
C VAL A 49 -21.39 3.53 5.61
N GLN A 50 -22.63 3.07 5.76
CA GLN A 50 -23.73 3.53 4.93
C GLN A 50 -23.91 5.03 5.20
N ASP A 51 -23.16 5.85 4.50
CA ASP A 51 -23.59 7.19 4.16
C ASP A 51 -23.15 7.43 2.73
N ILE A 52 -24.14 7.49 1.86
CA ILE A 52 -23.99 7.72 0.42
C ILE A 52 -23.59 9.19 0.28
N LYS A 53 -22.37 9.54 0.67
CA LYS A 53 -21.77 10.79 0.22
C LYS A 53 -21.35 10.56 -1.22
N LYS A 54 -22.27 10.92 -2.11
CA LYS A 54 -22.11 10.98 -3.56
C LYS A 54 -20.66 11.38 -3.88
N LYS A 55 -19.93 10.48 -4.53
CA LYS A 55 -18.64 10.80 -5.13
C LYS A 55 -18.85 12.03 -6.01
N ILE A 56 -18.04 13.09 -5.84
CA ILE A 56 -18.11 14.26 -6.72
C ILE A 56 -17.99 13.76 -8.16
N THR A 57 -19.04 14.00 -8.96
CA THR A 57 -19.04 13.76 -10.40
C THR A 57 -18.78 15.09 -11.10
N ILE A 58 -18.31 15.05 -12.34
CA ILE A 58 -18.07 16.25 -13.17
C ILE A 58 -19.32 17.14 -13.25
N GLU A 59 -20.52 16.55 -13.17
CA GLU A 59 -21.81 17.25 -13.12
C GLU A 59 -21.98 18.17 -11.89
N ASP A 60 -21.27 17.89 -10.79
CA ASP A 60 -21.32 18.69 -9.56
C ASP A 60 -20.35 19.90 -9.63
N ILE A 61 -19.45 19.94 -10.61
CA ILE A 61 -18.52 21.05 -10.87
C ILE A 61 -19.18 22.01 -11.87
N LYS A 62 -19.76 23.08 -11.34
CA LYS A 62 -20.50 24.10 -12.12
C LYS A 62 -19.63 25.25 -12.61
N ASP A 63 -18.58 25.57 -11.86
CA ASP A 63 -17.77 26.78 -12.05
C ASP A 63 -16.28 26.46 -11.99
N GLU A 64 -15.47 27.29 -12.65
CA GLU A 64 -14.01 27.15 -12.67
C GLU A 64 -13.40 27.27 -11.26
N ASP A 65 -13.93 28.17 -10.44
CA ASP A 65 -13.48 28.37 -9.06
C ASP A 65 -13.67 27.11 -8.20
N MET A 66 -14.77 26.38 -8.40
CA MET A 66 -15.00 25.11 -7.69
C MET A 66 -14.04 24.01 -8.14
N MET A 67 -13.67 23.97 -9.43
CA MET A 67 -12.66 23.04 -9.94
C MET A 67 -11.29 23.32 -9.32
N VAL A 68 -10.89 24.59 -9.27
CA VAL A 68 -9.64 25.02 -8.65
C VAL A 68 -9.62 24.70 -7.16
N ALA A 69 -10.72 24.97 -6.44
CA ALA A 69 -10.86 24.63 -5.03
C ALA A 69 -10.73 23.12 -4.78
N ALA A 70 -11.34 22.28 -5.63
CA ALA A 70 -11.22 20.82 -5.55
C ALA A 70 -9.77 20.36 -5.62
N LEU A 71 -9.02 20.92 -6.57
CA LEU A 71 -7.63 20.57 -6.83
C LEU A 71 -6.73 21.03 -5.70
N ILE A 72 -6.85 22.29 -5.26
CA ILE A 72 -6.05 22.84 -4.17
C ILE A 72 -6.31 22.05 -2.87
N ALA A 73 -7.57 21.76 -2.54
CA ALA A 73 -7.92 20.98 -1.36
C ALA A 73 -7.35 19.54 -1.43
N SER A 74 -7.35 18.94 -2.62
CA SER A 74 -6.74 17.62 -2.84
C SER A 74 -5.24 17.67 -2.60
N ILE A 75 -4.55 18.67 -3.15
CA ILE A 75 -3.08 18.82 -3.03
C ILE A 75 -2.69 19.09 -1.57
N ASP A 76 -3.36 20.01 -0.90
CA ASP A 76 -3.07 20.36 0.50
C ASP A 76 -3.24 19.14 1.43
N TYR A 77 -4.36 18.44 1.30
CA TYR A 77 -4.63 17.27 2.13
C TYR A 77 -3.75 16.06 1.78
N GLN A 78 -3.32 15.93 0.51
CA GLN A 78 -2.34 14.92 0.10
C GLN A 78 -0.98 15.17 0.75
N GLN A 79 -0.52 16.41 0.85
CA GLN A 79 0.77 16.73 1.47
C GLN A 79 0.82 16.31 2.94
N VAL A 80 -0.31 16.45 3.66
CA VAL A 80 -0.42 16.01 5.06
C VAL A 80 -0.47 14.49 5.17
N THR A 81 -1.26 13.82 4.31
CA THR A 81 -1.60 12.40 4.49
C THR A 81 -0.66 11.44 3.74
N LYS A 82 0.11 11.95 2.76
CA LYS A 82 1.02 11.21 1.86
C LYS A 82 0.39 9.92 1.30
N GLY A 83 -0.88 9.98 0.95
CA GLY A 83 -1.64 8.85 0.42
C GLY A 83 -2.72 9.32 -0.53
N ASP A 84 -3.50 8.39 -1.07
CA ASP A 84 -4.61 8.73 -1.96
C ASP A 84 -5.70 9.48 -1.20
N VAL A 85 -6.03 10.64 -1.73
CA VAL A 85 -7.04 11.55 -1.17
C VAL A 85 -8.09 11.82 -2.23
N GLN A 86 -9.33 11.93 -1.78
CA GLN A 86 -10.45 12.16 -2.67
C GLN A 86 -11.40 13.18 -2.05
N VAL A 87 -11.77 14.19 -2.84
CA VAL A 87 -12.73 15.20 -2.40
C VAL A 87 -14.14 14.59 -2.44
N VAL A 88 -14.84 14.68 -1.30
CA VAL A 88 -16.17 14.07 -1.12
C VAL A 88 -17.30 15.07 -1.37
N SER A 89 -17.10 16.36 -1.09
CA SER A 89 -18.11 17.40 -1.32
C SER A 89 -17.46 18.79 -1.38
N ILE A 90 -17.98 19.66 -2.24
CA ILE A 90 -17.61 21.08 -2.36
C ILE A 90 -18.91 21.87 -2.39
N GLN A 91 -18.99 22.93 -1.57
CA GLN A 91 -20.15 23.83 -1.52
C GLN A 91 -19.64 25.27 -1.56
N GLU A 92 -20.22 26.08 -2.45
CA GLU A 92 -19.99 27.51 -2.49
C GLU A 92 -20.73 28.19 -1.33
N ILE A 93 -20.03 29.04 -0.58
CA ILE A 93 -20.63 29.84 0.49
C ILE A 93 -20.71 31.28 0.00
N LYS A 94 -21.93 31.77 -0.23
CA LYS A 94 -22.14 33.17 -0.60
C LYS A 94 -21.97 34.08 0.62
N PRO A 95 -21.19 35.18 0.52
CA PRO A 95 -21.11 36.15 1.59
C PRO A 95 -22.50 36.79 1.78
N ARG A 96 -22.90 36.96 3.04
CA ARG A 96 -24.17 37.58 3.42
C ARG A 96 -24.13 39.06 3.02
N GLU A 97 -24.93 39.44 2.04
CA GLU A 97 -25.16 40.84 1.68
C GLU A 97 -25.91 41.52 2.84
N ASN A 98 -25.34 42.62 3.36
CA ASN A 98 -25.96 43.50 4.37
C ASN A 98 -26.33 44.83 3.70
#